data_AF-A0AAV4GY27-F1
#
_entry.id   AF-A0AAV4GY27-F1
#
_cell.length_a   1.000
_cell.length_b   1.000
_cell.length_c   1.000
_cell.angle_alpha   90.00
_cell.angle_beta   90.00
_cell.angle_gamma   90.00
#
_symmetry.space_group_name_H-M   'P 1'
#
loop_
_entity.id
_entity.type
_entity.pdbx_description
1 polymer ?
#
loop_
_entity_poly.entity_id
_entity_poly.type
_entity_poly.pdbx_seq_one_letter_code
_entity_poly.pdbx_strand_id
1 'polypeptide(L)'
;MGQDLVFWLTLGNHQIAHTEDLPMMSTTGNHMAAWFLPHNFFKHSPSMASRDAIHVSYKNQEDPADGVKLERNGNSRDQCVIPRSSLEEDIEENPDLVLQSRKRQFIYP
;
A
#
# COMPACT_ATOMS: atom_id res chain seq x y z
N MET A 1 36.57 13.02 -2.19
CA MET A 1 35.48 14.00 -2.03
C MET A 1 34.33 13.58 -2.92
N GLY A 2 33.10 13.62 -2.41
CA GLY A 2 31.89 13.43 -3.22
C GLY A 2 31.41 14.76 -3.82
N GLN A 3 30.82 14.69 -5.00
CA GLN A 3 30.06 15.79 -5.61
C GLN A 3 28.57 15.55 -5.40
N ASP A 4 27.77 16.61 -5.49
CA ASP A 4 26.33 16.48 -5.53
C ASP A 4 25.88 15.91 -6.88
N LEU A 5 24.96 14.95 -6.87
CA LEU A 5 24.54 14.20 -8.04
C LEU A 5 23.04 14.37 -8.26
N VAL A 6 22.65 14.58 -9.52
CA VAL A 6 21.25 14.68 -9.95
C VAL A 6 20.95 13.58 -10.96
N PHE A 7 19.89 12.83 -10.74
CA PHE A 7 19.39 11.81 -11.67
C PHE A 7 18.17 12.33 -12.41
N TRP A 8 18.17 12.15 -13.74
CA TRP A 8 17.04 12.47 -14.61
C TRP A 8 16.49 11.16 -15.18
N LEU A 9 15.23 10.83 -14.84
CA LEU A 9 14.55 9.62 -15.32
C LEU A 9 13.33 10.00 -16.15
N THR A 10 13.16 9.36 -17.30
CA THR A 10 11.98 9.48 -18.17
C THR A 10 11.29 8.14 -18.26
N LEU A 11 10.00 8.08 -17.91
CA LEU A 11 9.14 6.92 -18.09
C LEU A 11 8.13 7.25 -19.19
N GLY A 12 7.92 6.32 -20.14
CA GLY A 12 6.98 6.52 -21.23
C GLY A 12 6.58 5.18 -21.87
N ASN A 13 5.39 5.14 -22.45
CA ASN A 13 4.85 3.98 -23.15
C ASN A 13 4.45 4.40 -24.57
N HIS A 14 4.67 3.50 -25.53
CA HIS A 14 4.17 3.67 -26.89
C HIS A 14 2.88 2.86 -27.04
N GLN A 15 1.74 3.53 -26.92
CA GLN A 15 0.44 2.88 -26.96
C GLN A 15 -0.23 3.05 -28.32
N ILE A 16 -0.63 1.94 -28.93
CA ILE A 16 -1.57 1.89 -30.05
C ILE A 16 -2.93 1.53 -29.44
N ALA A 17 -3.96 2.31 -29.73
CA ALA A 17 -5.30 2.07 -29.18
C ALA A 17 -5.93 0.82 -29.80
N HIS A 18 -6.56 -0.02 -28.97
CA HIS A 18 -7.30 -1.20 -29.38
C HIS A 18 -8.74 -1.16 -28.87
N THR A 19 -9.56 -2.15 -29.25
CA THR A 19 -10.99 -2.21 -28.90
C THR A 19 -11.24 -2.26 -27.40
N GLU A 20 -10.30 -2.80 -26.64
CA GLU A 20 -10.36 -2.94 -25.18
C GLU A 20 -10.14 -1.59 -24.46
N ASP A 21 -9.65 -0.56 -25.17
CA ASP A 21 -9.43 0.78 -24.61
C ASP A 21 -10.70 1.66 -24.60
N LEU A 22 -11.85 1.11 -25.01
CA LEU A 22 -13.15 1.78 -24.94
C LEU A 22 -13.91 1.35 -23.69
N PRO A 23 -14.56 2.27 -22.94
CA PRO A 23 -14.62 3.72 -23.12
C PRO A 23 -13.40 4.47 -22.55
N MET A 24 -12.54 3.77 -21.80
CA MET A 24 -11.30 4.28 -21.26
C MET A 24 -10.22 3.19 -21.33
N MET A 25 -8.98 3.63 -21.47
CA MET A 25 -7.82 2.75 -21.34
C MET A 25 -7.72 2.22 -19.90
N SER A 26 -7.55 0.91 -19.77
CA SER A 26 -7.36 0.29 -18.45
C SER A 26 -6.04 0.71 -17.82
N THR A 27 -6.03 0.97 -16.51
CA THR A 27 -4.79 1.20 -15.75
C THR A 27 -3.93 -0.07 -15.68
N THR A 28 -4.56 -1.25 -15.68
CA THR A 28 -3.87 -2.53 -15.61
C THR A 28 -3.00 -2.75 -16.85
N GLY A 29 -1.70 -2.94 -16.65
CA GLY A 29 -0.74 -3.17 -17.74
C GLY A 29 -0.18 -1.89 -18.39
N ASN A 30 -0.78 -0.73 -18.14
CA ASN A 30 -0.29 0.57 -18.65
C ASN A 30 0.50 1.38 -17.60
N HIS A 31 0.72 0.80 -16.41
CA HIS A 31 1.48 1.42 -15.33
C HIS A 31 3.00 1.33 -15.58
N MET A 32 3.71 2.43 -15.33
CA MET A 32 5.16 2.52 -15.40
C MET A 32 5.72 2.94 -14.04
N ALA A 33 6.80 2.30 -13.61
CA ALA A 33 7.45 2.63 -12.35
C ALA A 33 8.98 2.48 -12.43
N ALA A 34 9.65 3.24 -11.57
CA ALA A 34 11.05 3.08 -11.25
C ALA A 34 11.18 2.85 -9.74
N TRP A 35 12.13 2.01 -9.32
CA TRP A 35 12.35 1.70 -7.91
C TRP A 35 13.78 2.02 -7.51
N PHE A 36 13.92 2.79 -6.44
CA PHE A 36 15.19 2.98 -5.75
C PHE A 36 15.25 2.02 -4.58
N LEU A 37 16.04 0.97 -4.74
CA LEU A 37 16.20 -0.06 -3.72
C LEU A 37 17.55 0.09 -3.03
N PRO A 38 17.61 -0.11 -1.70
CA PRO A 38 18.88 -0.10 -0.98
C PRO A 38 19.85 -1.14 -1.55
N HIS A 39 21.06 -0.72 -1.92
CA HIS A 39 22.14 -1.63 -2.36
C HIS A 39 23.33 -1.51 -1.42
N ASN A 40 23.56 -2.53 -0.58
CA ASN A 40 24.56 -2.52 0.50
C ASN A 40 24.47 -1.32 1.47
N PHE A 41 23.29 -0.70 1.55
CA PHE A 41 23.05 0.44 2.44
C PHE A 41 22.76 0.01 3.88
N PHE A 42 22.07 -1.13 4.07
CA PHE A 42 21.76 -1.71 5.37
C PHE A 42 22.52 -3.02 5.60
N LYS A 43 22.79 -3.36 6.87
CA LYS A 43 23.42 -4.63 7.25
C LYS A 43 22.50 -5.85 7.09
N HIS A 44 21.19 -5.63 7.22
CA HIS A 44 20.14 -6.64 7.04
C HIS A 44 18.88 -5.96 6.51
N SER A 45 17.87 -6.76 6.13
CA SER A 45 16.60 -6.20 5.66
C SER A 45 15.98 -5.28 6.71
N PRO A 46 15.61 -4.03 6.36
CA PRO A 46 14.94 -3.12 7.29
C PRO A 46 13.52 -3.60 7.65
N SER A 47 12.90 -4.45 6.81
CA SER A 47 11.57 -5.01 7.09
C SER A 47 11.52 -5.90 8.34
N MET A 48 12.67 -6.43 8.79
CA MET A 48 12.76 -7.28 9.98
C MET A 48 12.38 -6.56 11.28
N ALA A 49 12.43 -5.23 11.30
CA ALA A 49 11.98 -4.43 12.44
C ALA A 49 10.44 -4.26 12.49
N SER A 50 9.70 -4.73 11.47
CA SER A 50 8.25 -4.60 11.45
C SER A 50 7.59 -5.47 12.52
N ARG A 51 6.66 -4.87 13.28
CA ARG A 51 5.81 -5.59 14.24
C ARG A 51 4.71 -6.40 13.58
N ASP A 52 4.45 -6.16 12.30
CA ASP A 52 3.42 -6.87 11.53
C ASP A 52 3.88 -8.27 11.07
N ALA A 53 5.15 -8.61 11.29
CA ALA A 53 5.63 -9.96 11.06
C ALA A 53 4.95 -10.97 12.00
N ILE A 54 4.52 -12.09 11.43
CA ILE A 54 3.94 -13.22 12.17
C ILE A 54 4.91 -14.40 12.04
N HIS A 55 5.29 -14.98 13.17
CA HIS A 55 6.11 -16.19 13.22
C HIS A 55 5.27 -17.36 13.73
N VAL A 56 5.25 -18.45 12.95
CA VAL A 56 4.53 -19.68 13.26
C VAL A 56 5.54 -20.80 13.46
N SER A 57 5.50 -21.44 14.61
CA SER A 57 6.39 -22.57 14.93
C SER A 57 5.59 -23.71 15.56
N TYR A 58 6.03 -24.96 15.40
CA TYR A 58 5.44 -26.05 16.15
C TYR A 58 5.68 -25.85 17.65
N LYS A 59 4.71 -26.22 18.49
CA LYS A 59 4.92 -26.25 19.94
C LYS A 59 5.94 -27.33 20.31
N ASN A 60 5.80 -28.50 19.69
CA ASN A 60 6.73 -29.60 19.79
C ASN A 60 7.13 -30.04 18.37
N GLN A 61 8.44 -30.08 18.08
CA GLN A 61 8.94 -30.51 16.77
C GLN A 61 8.77 -32.01 16.52
N GLU A 62 8.70 -32.81 17.58
CA GLU A 62 8.62 -34.28 17.50
C GLU A 62 7.17 -34.78 17.38
N ASP A 63 6.20 -33.99 17.86
CA ASP A 63 4.76 -34.28 17.74
C ASP A 63 4.02 -33.08 17.11
N PRO A 64 3.95 -33.03 15.76
CA PRO A 64 3.25 -31.97 15.05
C PRO A 64 1.74 -31.89 15.35
N ALA A 65 1.14 -32.94 15.93
CA ALA A 65 -0.29 -32.97 16.25
C ALA A 65 -0.64 -32.08 17.46
N ASP A 66 0.33 -31.75 18.32
CA ASP A 66 0.17 -30.84 19.47
C ASP A 66 -0.06 -29.36 19.07
N GLY A 67 0.13 -29.06 17.77
CA GLY A 67 -0.19 -27.80 17.14
C GLY A 67 0.95 -26.79 17.14
N VAL A 68 0.59 -25.51 16.94
CA VAL A 68 1.55 -24.43 16.66
C VAL A 68 1.49 -23.30 17.69
N LYS A 69 2.64 -22.65 17.91
CA LYS A 69 2.81 -21.37 18.58
C LYS A 69 2.81 -20.25 17.54
N LEU A 70 2.02 -19.21 17.82
CA LEU A 70 1.92 -18.00 17.00
C LEU A 70 2.51 -16.82 17.74
N GLU A 71 3.51 -16.17 17.16
CA GLU A 71 4.13 -14.94 17.68
C GLU A 71 3.76 -13.77 16.77
N ARG A 72 3.15 -12.72 17.36
CA ARG A 72 2.63 -11.54 16.65
C ARG A 72 3.36 -10.24 17.01
N ASN A 73 4.53 -10.31 17.64
CA ASN A 73 5.35 -9.14 18.00
C ASN A 73 4.58 -8.00 18.71
N GLY A 74 3.60 -8.38 19.54
CA GLY A 74 2.75 -7.48 20.33
C GLY A 74 1.59 -6.83 19.57
N ASN A 75 1.27 -7.27 18.35
CA ASN A 75 0.06 -6.84 17.66
C ASN A 75 -1.19 -7.56 18.20
N SER A 76 -2.24 -6.78 18.50
CA SER A 76 -3.52 -7.32 18.98
C SER A 76 -4.30 -8.00 17.84
N ARG A 77 -5.28 -8.83 18.21
CA ARG A 77 -6.28 -9.41 17.30
C ARG A 77 -7.57 -8.60 17.28
N ASP A 78 -7.72 -7.61 18.16
CA ASP A 78 -8.96 -6.84 18.30
C ASP A 78 -9.31 -6.15 16.98
N GLN A 79 -10.52 -6.43 16.48
CA GLN A 79 -11.04 -5.81 15.29
C GLN A 79 -12.06 -4.75 15.71
N CYS A 80 -11.73 -3.48 15.54
CA CYS A 80 -12.73 -2.43 15.49
C CYS A 80 -13.24 -2.36 14.04
N VAL A 81 -14.53 -2.61 13.86
CA VAL A 81 -15.17 -2.47 12.54
C VAL A 81 -15.74 -1.07 12.49
N ILE A 82 -15.19 -0.24 11.61
CA ILE A 82 -15.84 1.01 11.23
C ILE A 82 -17.22 0.69 10.63
N PRO A 83 -18.26 1.48 10.92
CA PRO A 83 -19.55 1.33 10.24
C PRO A 83 -19.33 1.29 8.73
N ARG A 84 -19.97 0.35 8.05
CA ARG A 84 -19.92 0.27 6.59
C ARG A 84 -20.89 1.30 6.04
N SER A 85 -20.41 2.51 5.77
CA SER A 85 -21.08 3.38 4.80
C SER A 85 -20.67 2.97 3.39
N SER A 86 -21.56 3.18 2.44
CA SER A 86 -21.21 3.06 1.02
C SER A 86 -20.58 4.37 0.53
N LEU A 87 -19.75 4.29 -0.51
CA LEU A 87 -19.20 5.51 -1.12
C LEU A 87 -20.33 6.39 -1.66
N GLU A 88 -21.40 5.77 -2.15
CA GLU A 88 -22.61 6.45 -2.60
C GLU A 88 -23.26 7.25 -1.47
N GLU A 89 -23.44 6.65 -0.29
CA GLU A 89 -23.95 7.36 0.91
C GLU A 89 -23.02 8.52 1.31
N ASP A 90 -21.71 8.31 1.33
CA ASP A 90 -20.73 9.34 1.68
C ASP A 90 -20.77 10.52 0.68
N ILE A 91 -20.92 10.23 -0.62
CA ILE A 91 -21.01 11.24 -1.70
C ILE A 91 -22.34 11.98 -1.65
N GLU A 92 -23.45 11.30 -1.38
CA GLU A 92 -24.76 11.91 -1.20
C GLU A 92 -24.77 12.85 0.01
N GLU A 93 -24.13 12.46 1.12
CA GLU A 93 -23.99 13.28 2.32
C GLU A 93 -23.03 14.47 2.10
N ASN A 94 -21.91 14.23 1.42
CA ASN A 94 -20.91 15.24 1.14
C ASN A 94 -20.40 15.17 -0.31
N PRO A 95 -21.08 15.83 -1.27
CA PRO A 95 -20.69 15.79 -2.67
C PRO A 95 -19.32 16.43 -2.95
N ASP A 96 -18.80 17.23 -2.01
CA ASP A 96 -17.48 17.84 -2.12
C ASP A 96 -16.34 16.84 -1.93
N LEU A 97 -16.61 15.61 -1.48
CA LEU A 97 -15.64 14.50 -1.48
C LEU A 97 -15.14 14.16 -2.89
N VAL A 98 -15.96 14.40 -3.92
CA VAL A 98 -15.63 14.11 -5.31
C VAL A 98 -15.62 15.36 -6.17
N LEU A 99 -16.56 16.29 -5.94
CA LEU A 99 -16.72 17.46 -6.80
C LEU A 99 -15.72 18.59 -6.49
N GLN A 100 -15.09 18.59 -5.31
CA GLN A 100 -14.21 19.66 -4.83
C GLN A 100 -14.75 21.05 -5.17
N SER A 101 -16.06 21.28 -4.91
CA SER A 101 -16.62 22.60 -5.16
C SER A 101 -15.91 23.58 -4.23
N ARG A 102 -15.63 24.80 -4.71
CA ARG A 102 -14.87 25.82 -3.96
C ARG A 102 -15.57 26.35 -2.71
N LYS A 103 -16.42 25.56 -2.05
CA LYS A 103 -16.83 25.85 -0.67
C LYS A 103 -15.57 25.89 0.18
N ARG A 104 -15.33 27.04 0.80
CA ARG A 104 -14.23 27.19 1.76
C ARG A 104 -14.46 26.21 2.89
N GLN A 105 -13.82 25.05 2.86
CA GLN A 105 -13.58 24.28 4.07
C GLN A 105 -12.65 25.15 4.93
N PHE A 106 -13.24 25.89 5.86
CA PHE A 106 -12.49 26.50 6.95
C PHE A 106 -11.95 25.36 7.80
N ILE A 107 -10.75 24.91 7.45
CA ILE A 107 -9.90 24.15 8.36
C ILE A 107 -9.51 25.16 9.44
N TYR A 108 -10.28 25.21 10.53
CA TYR A 108 -9.87 25.92 11.74
C TYR A 108 -8.62 25.22 12.33
N PRO A 109 -7.74 25.97 13.03
CA PRO A 109 -6.36 25.57 13.34
C PRO A 109 -6.27 24.39 14.30
#